data_AF-A0A6I3E080-F1
#
_entry.id   AF-A0A6I3E080-F1
#
_cell.length_a   1.000
_cell.length_b   1.000
_cell.length_c   1.000
_cell.angle_alpha   90.00
_cell.angle_beta   90.00
_cell.angle_gamma   90.00
#
_symmetry.space_group_name_H-M   'P 1'
#
loop_
_entity.id
_entity.type
_entity.pdbx_description
1 polymer ?
#
loop_
_entity_poly.entity_id
_entity_poly.type
_entity_poly.pdbx_seq_one_letter_code
_entity_poly.pdbx_strand_id
1 'polypeptide(L)'
;MERLRPRSHAIRQQSVLSDDAGVSLVELMMAIMIFAIAMAGITAGFVSVGQKTRLNKDRVAAANLASRELEIARNVFNASSTGPATIAADLDVTNGYPLPGGTAGSPLVVDSVPYTVFRRAQWLPAGTGQSPCDGGSGVTYPTLAVNVKVTWPYMGQVKPIESNTLLTPPKGVLASSTSFVAVKVLGSNGLGKEDVPVTIAGTGGTYTATTAEDGCATVAVASSGTYTASLNSSGWVDFYGAANPSKTVTASSSSISRLTFNYDRAARLQLSLTTAAGYALPTGLRSITLGNTGLQPSGTQIKDIGTGGSATITTLWPFSDGYTIWAGSCGQSDPAAAGGSRASAVVVPS
;
A
#
# COMPACT_ATOMS: atom_id res chain seq x y z
N MET A 1 -86.21 -61.61 -14.44
CA MET A 1 -86.47 -60.52 -13.47
C MET A 1 -85.20 -59.69 -13.42
N GLU A 2 -85.10 -58.38 -13.52
CA GLU A 2 -86.00 -57.20 -13.54
C GLU A 2 -85.02 -56.08 -13.13
N ARG A 3 -84.85 -54.90 -13.72
CA ARG A 3 -85.49 -54.11 -14.76
C ARG A 3 -84.50 -52.98 -15.11
N LEU A 4 -84.58 -52.47 -16.33
CA LEU A 4 -84.08 -51.16 -16.74
C LEU A 4 -84.56 -50.03 -15.80
N ARG A 5 -83.72 -49.03 -15.54
CA ARG A 5 -83.89 -47.64 -16.07
C ARG A 5 -82.82 -46.67 -15.55
N PRO A 6 -82.41 -45.69 -16.39
CA PRO A 6 -81.46 -44.64 -16.05
C PRO A 6 -82.17 -43.51 -15.30
N ARG A 7 -81.50 -42.94 -14.30
CA ARG A 7 -81.91 -41.65 -13.70
C ARG A 7 -81.14 -40.53 -14.37
N SER A 8 -81.86 -39.81 -15.22
CA SER A 8 -81.56 -38.48 -15.71
C SER A 8 -81.36 -37.51 -14.55
N HIS A 9 -80.12 -37.12 -14.28
CA HIS A 9 -79.87 -35.85 -13.60
C HIS A 9 -79.81 -34.76 -14.65
N ALA A 10 -80.80 -33.88 -14.58
CA ALA A 10 -80.90 -32.68 -15.36
C ALA A 10 -79.60 -31.88 -15.24
N ILE A 11 -78.97 -31.64 -16.39
CA ILE A 11 -78.01 -30.56 -16.57
C ILE A 11 -78.78 -29.28 -16.27
N ARG A 12 -78.70 -28.80 -15.03
CA ARG A 12 -79.05 -27.42 -14.71
C ARG A 12 -77.87 -26.61 -15.23
N GLN A 13 -77.96 -26.21 -16.50
CA GLN A 13 -77.22 -25.05 -17.01
C GLN A 13 -77.62 -23.87 -16.14
N GLN A 14 -76.90 -23.67 -15.03
CA GLN A 14 -76.64 -22.31 -14.59
C GLN A 14 -75.79 -21.73 -15.70
N SER A 15 -76.45 -21.00 -16.59
CA SER A 15 -75.84 -19.86 -17.25
C SER A 15 -75.30 -18.99 -16.13
N VAL A 16 -74.08 -19.27 -15.68
CA VAL A 16 -73.18 -18.22 -15.26
C VAL A 16 -73.10 -17.38 -16.52
N LEU A 17 -73.90 -16.30 -16.51
CA LEU A 17 -73.64 -15.13 -17.32
C LEU A 17 -72.14 -14.94 -17.21
N SER A 18 -71.42 -15.33 -18.26
CA SER A 18 -70.12 -14.76 -18.55
C SER A 18 -70.42 -13.28 -18.62
N ASP A 19 -70.16 -12.61 -17.50
CA ASP A 19 -69.92 -11.19 -17.47
C ASP A 19 -68.74 -11.01 -18.42
N ASP A 20 -69.04 -10.85 -19.71
CA ASP A 20 -68.23 -10.07 -20.63
C ASP A 20 -68.33 -8.61 -20.13
N ALA A 21 -67.86 -8.39 -18.89
CA ALA A 21 -67.41 -7.12 -18.42
C ALA A 21 -66.20 -6.84 -19.30
N GLY A 22 -66.45 -6.16 -20.43
CA GLY A 22 -65.41 -5.71 -21.33
C GLY A 22 -64.31 -5.11 -20.47
N VAL A 23 -63.11 -5.69 -20.53
CA VAL A 23 -61.91 -5.25 -19.81
C VAL A 23 -61.89 -3.72 -19.85
N SER A 24 -62.09 -3.10 -18.69
CA SER A 24 -62.13 -1.65 -18.64
C SER A 24 -60.75 -1.14 -19.07
N LEU A 25 -60.72 -0.01 -19.80
CA LEU A 25 -59.46 0.59 -20.25
C LEU A 25 -58.51 0.84 -19.05
N VAL A 26 -59.09 1.08 -17.87
CA VAL A 26 -58.38 1.24 -16.58
C VAL A 26 -57.73 -0.07 -16.10
N GLU A 27 -58.39 -1.21 -16.24
CA GLU A 27 -57.84 -2.52 -15.86
C GLU A 27 -56.67 -2.93 -16.76
N LEU A 28 -56.78 -2.67 -18.07
CA LEU A 28 -55.67 -2.87 -19.01
C LEU A 28 -54.47 -1.99 -18.64
N MET A 29 -54.71 -0.72 -18.28
CA MET A 29 -53.65 0.20 -17.84
C MET A 29 -52.99 -0.24 -16.54
N MET A 30 -53.76 -0.69 -15.54
CA MET A 30 -53.20 -1.22 -14.29
C MET A 30 -52.42 -2.51 -14.51
N ALA A 31 -52.93 -3.43 -15.35
CA ALA A 31 -52.24 -4.67 -15.68
C ALA A 31 -50.89 -4.40 -16.37
N ILE A 32 -50.85 -3.46 -17.32
CA ILE A 32 -49.60 -3.06 -17.99
C ILE A 32 -48.63 -2.40 -17.01
N MET A 33 -49.12 -1.56 -16.08
CA MET A 33 -48.27 -0.90 -15.10
C MET A 33 -47.65 -1.90 -14.11
N ILE A 34 -48.44 -2.83 -13.59
CA ILE A 34 -47.97 -3.89 -12.68
C ILE A 34 -46.98 -4.80 -13.42
N PHE A 35 -47.28 -5.16 -14.67
CA PHE A 35 -46.38 -5.95 -15.50
C PHE A 35 -45.06 -5.21 -15.77
N ALA A 36 -45.09 -3.92 -16.08
CA ALA A 36 -43.90 -3.11 -16.31
C ALA A 36 -42.99 -3.04 -15.06
N ILE A 37 -43.59 -2.86 -13.87
CA ILE A 37 -42.84 -2.85 -12.59
C ILE A 37 -42.23 -4.24 -12.32
N ALA A 38 -43.00 -5.31 -12.52
CA ALA A 38 -42.52 -6.68 -12.34
C ALA A 38 -41.38 -7.03 -13.32
N MET A 39 -41.53 -6.68 -14.60
CA MET A 39 -40.50 -6.89 -15.62
C MET A 39 -39.23 -6.07 -15.37
N ALA A 40 -39.35 -4.85 -14.85
CA ALA A 40 -38.20 -4.04 -14.46
C ALA A 40 -37.37 -4.72 -13.36
N GLY A 41 -38.04 -5.29 -12.35
CA GLY A 41 -37.39 -6.06 -11.28
C GLY A 41 -36.67 -7.32 -11.80
N ILE A 42 -37.31 -8.07 -12.70
CA ILE A 42 -36.72 -9.26 -13.32
C ILE A 42 -35.51 -8.90 -14.19
N THR A 43 -35.62 -7.82 -14.99
CA THR A 43 -34.51 -7.34 -15.84
C THR A 43 -33.32 -6.91 -15.00
N ALA A 44 -33.54 -6.17 -13.92
CA ALA A 44 -32.48 -5.80 -12.97
C ALA A 44 -31.83 -7.04 -12.33
N GLY A 45 -32.62 -8.07 -12.02
CA GLY A 45 -32.12 -9.36 -11.55
C GLY A 45 -31.19 -10.04 -12.55
N PHE A 46 -31.58 -10.12 -13.82
CA PHE A 46 -30.74 -10.71 -14.88
C PHE A 46 -29.44 -9.94 -15.11
N VAL A 47 -29.48 -8.60 -15.12
CA VAL A 47 -28.27 -7.77 -15.24
C VAL A 47 -27.32 -8.04 -14.08
N SER A 48 -27.85 -8.13 -12.85
CA SER A 48 -27.06 -8.44 -11.66
C SER A 48 -26.40 -9.83 -11.75
N VAL A 49 -27.16 -10.86 -12.15
CA VAL A 49 -26.63 -12.22 -12.36
C VAL A 49 -25.56 -12.24 -13.45
N GLY A 50 -25.75 -11.51 -14.55
CA GLY A 50 -24.79 -11.39 -15.63
C GLY A 50 -23.47 -10.75 -15.17
N GLN A 51 -23.55 -9.66 -14.41
CA GLN A 51 -22.38 -9.01 -13.81
C GLN A 51 -21.65 -9.94 -12.84
N LYS A 52 -22.37 -10.65 -11.97
CA LYS A 52 -21.77 -11.61 -11.03
C LYS A 52 -21.09 -12.77 -11.76
N THR A 53 -21.69 -13.28 -12.83
CA THR A 53 -21.12 -14.34 -13.65
C THR A 53 -19.82 -13.88 -14.32
N ARG A 54 -19.80 -12.67 -14.89
CA ARG A 54 -18.59 -12.08 -15.46
C ARG A 54 -17.49 -11.94 -14.41
N LEU A 55 -17.80 -11.36 -13.26
CA LEU A 55 -16.85 -11.23 -12.15
C LEU A 55 -16.31 -12.58 -11.68
N ASN A 56 -17.14 -13.62 -11.61
CA ASN A 56 -16.67 -14.96 -11.25
C ASN A 56 -15.72 -15.54 -12.30
N LYS A 57 -16.00 -15.36 -13.59
CA LYS A 57 -15.06 -15.75 -14.66
C LYS A 57 -13.73 -15.00 -14.54
N ASP A 58 -13.78 -13.69 -14.31
CA ASP A 58 -12.58 -12.87 -14.17
C ASP A 58 -11.75 -13.28 -12.95
N ARG A 59 -12.41 -13.63 -11.83
CA ARG A 59 -11.73 -14.15 -10.63
C ARG A 59 -11.06 -15.51 -10.86
N VAL A 60 -11.69 -16.40 -11.62
CA VAL A 60 -11.10 -17.70 -11.98
C VAL A 60 -9.87 -17.50 -12.87
N ALA A 61 -9.98 -16.63 -13.88
CA ALA A 61 -8.84 -16.27 -14.72
C ALA A 61 -7.70 -15.65 -13.89
N ALA A 62 -8.01 -14.70 -13.01
CA ALA A 62 -7.03 -14.08 -12.11
C ALA A 62 -6.36 -15.11 -11.17
N ALA A 63 -7.10 -16.07 -10.62
CA ALA A 63 -6.55 -17.13 -9.77
C ALA A 63 -5.61 -18.07 -10.54
N ASN A 64 -5.95 -18.40 -11.80
CA ASN A 64 -5.08 -19.20 -12.67
C ASN A 64 -3.79 -18.44 -13.02
N LEU A 65 -3.89 -17.13 -13.30
CA LEU A 65 -2.72 -16.28 -13.54
C LEU A 65 -1.83 -16.16 -12.29
N ALA A 66 -2.43 -16.00 -11.11
CA ALA A 66 -1.68 -15.96 -9.85
C ALA A 66 -0.93 -17.28 -9.59
N SER A 67 -1.62 -18.42 -9.82
CA SER A 67 -1.02 -19.76 -9.66
C SER A 67 0.11 -19.98 -10.65
N ARG A 68 -0.07 -19.58 -11.92
CA ARG A 68 0.98 -19.63 -12.94
C ARG A 68 2.22 -18.85 -12.52
N GLU A 69 2.06 -17.63 -12.05
CA GLU A 69 3.19 -16.80 -11.63
C GLU A 69 3.95 -17.41 -10.45
N LEU A 70 3.25 -18.02 -9.49
CA LEU A 70 3.90 -18.77 -8.41
C LEU A 70 4.67 -19.99 -8.90
N GLU A 71 4.12 -20.75 -9.86
CA GLU A 71 4.84 -21.89 -10.44
C GLU A 71 6.06 -21.45 -11.24
N ILE A 72 5.98 -20.32 -11.95
CA ILE A 72 7.15 -19.72 -12.61
C ILE A 72 8.21 -19.34 -11.57
N ALA A 73 7.81 -18.67 -10.49
CA ALA A 73 8.72 -18.32 -9.41
C ALA A 73 9.36 -19.55 -8.77
N ARG A 74 8.58 -20.62 -8.50
CA ARG A 74 9.09 -21.91 -8.00
C ARG A 74 10.06 -22.57 -8.96
N ASN A 75 9.74 -22.59 -10.25
CA ASN A 75 10.60 -23.19 -11.26
C ASN A 75 11.94 -22.45 -11.36
N VAL A 76 11.92 -21.12 -11.45
CA VAL A 76 13.15 -20.31 -11.48
C VAL A 76 13.94 -20.47 -10.19
N PHE A 77 13.27 -20.47 -9.03
CA PHE A 77 13.90 -20.66 -7.72
C PHE A 77 14.66 -21.99 -7.62
N ASN A 78 14.09 -23.07 -8.18
CA ASN A 78 14.68 -24.42 -8.12
C ASN A 78 15.58 -24.75 -9.32
N ALA A 79 15.62 -23.92 -10.36
CA ALA A 79 16.32 -24.21 -11.60
C ALA A 79 17.86 -24.28 -11.45
N SER A 80 18.42 -23.58 -10.46
CA SER A 80 19.87 -23.53 -10.23
C SER A 80 20.20 -23.14 -8.79
N SER A 81 21.48 -23.22 -8.43
CA SER A 81 21.98 -22.65 -7.17
C SER A 81 21.87 -21.12 -7.10
N THR A 82 21.75 -20.44 -8.23
CA THR A 82 21.53 -18.98 -8.26
C THR A 82 20.06 -18.60 -8.26
N GLY A 83 19.15 -19.54 -8.53
CA GLY A 83 17.70 -19.33 -8.64
C GLY A 83 17.08 -18.52 -7.48
N PRO A 84 17.40 -18.81 -6.20
CA PRO A 84 16.90 -18.02 -5.09
C PRO A 84 17.33 -16.55 -5.13
N ALA A 85 18.60 -16.29 -5.49
CA ALA A 85 19.12 -14.94 -5.64
C ALA A 85 18.52 -14.23 -6.86
N THR A 86 18.25 -14.96 -7.95
CA THR A 86 17.58 -14.43 -9.15
C THR A 86 16.17 -13.94 -8.85
N ILE A 87 15.34 -14.73 -8.15
CA ILE A 87 13.99 -14.26 -7.77
C ILE A 87 14.05 -13.08 -6.80
N ALA A 88 15.01 -13.08 -5.88
CA ALA A 88 15.14 -12.01 -4.89
C ALA A 88 15.75 -10.71 -5.45
N ALA A 89 16.44 -10.76 -6.59
CA ALA A 89 17.03 -9.57 -7.21
C ALA A 89 15.95 -8.63 -7.76
N ASP A 90 14.89 -9.21 -8.33
CA ASP A 90 13.73 -8.47 -8.82
C ASP A 90 12.61 -8.51 -7.78
N LEU A 91 12.75 -7.66 -6.76
CA LEU A 91 11.84 -7.63 -5.61
C LEU A 91 10.39 -7.40 -6.03
N ASP A 92 10.15 -6.44 -6.93
CA ASP A 92 8.83 -6.10 -7.45
C ASP A 92 8.82 -6.26 -8.97
N VAL A 93 8.00 -7.19 -9.47
CA VAL A 93 7.84 -7.47 -10.90
C VAL A 93 6.39 -7.30 -11.29
N THR A 94 6.13 -6.46 -12.29
CA THR A 94 4.80 -6.31 -12.89
C THR A 94 4.81 -6.91 -14.29
N ASN A 95 3.91 -7.86 -14.55
CA ASN A 95 3.73 -8.52 -15.84
C ASN A 95 5.03 -9.05 -16.47
N GLY A 96 5.92 -9.62 -15.65
CA GLY A 96 7.26 -10.05 -16.09
C GLY A 96 7.24 -11.19 -17.11
N TYR A 97 6.23 -12.08 -17.04
CA TYR A 97 6.13 -13.26 -17.91
C TYR A 97 4.89 -13.19 -18.80
N PRO A 98 5.01 -12.68 -20.04
CA PRO A 98 3.87 -12.53 -20.94
C PRO A 98 3.22 -13.88 -21.30
N LEU A 99 1.96 -13.82 -21.72
CA LEU A 99 1.30 -14.93 -22.40
C LEU A 99 1.81 -15.02 -23.85
N PRO A 100 1.61 -16.16 -24.55
CA PRO A 100 1.99 -16.28 -25.96
C PRO A 100 1.46 -15.11 -26.80
N GLY A 101 2.35 -14.45 -27.55
CA GLY A 101 2.03 -13.27 -28.35
C GLY A 101 1.99 -11.94 -27.60
N GLY A 102 2.23 -11.93 -26.28
CA GLY A 102 2.35 -10.73 -25.46
C GLY A 102 3.79 -10.22 -25.30
N THR A 103 3.92 -9.06 -24.65
CA THR A 103 5.20 -8.42 -24.33
C THR A 103 5.35 -8.27 -22.83
N ALA A 104 6.54 -8.51 -22.28
CA ALA A 104 6.82 -8.30 -20.86
C ALA A 104 6.53 -6.84 -20.44
N GLY A 105 5.98 -6.66 -19.25
CA GLY A 105 5.50 -5.37 -18.73
C GLY A 105 4.07 -5.01 -19.16
N SER A 106 3.59 -5.51 -20.29
CA SER A 106 2.21 -5.28 -20.74
C SER A 106 1.20 -6.16 -20.00
N PRO A 107 -0.06 -5.72 -19.80
CA PRO A 107 -1.10 -6.54 -19.20
C PRO A 107 -1.28 -7.89 -19.89
N LEU A 108 -1.52 -8.94 -19.11
CA LEU A 108 -1.80 -10.29 -19.62
C LEU A 108 -3.27 -10.34 -20.04
N VAL A 109 -3.53 -10.52 -21.34
CA VAL A 109 -4.90 -10.52 -21.87
C VAL A 109 -5.47 -11.95 -21.89
N VAL A 110 -6.58 -12.15 -21.19
CA VAL A 110 -7.37 -13.40 -21.21
C VAL A 110 -8.81 -13.04 -21.56
N ASP A 111 -9.37 -13.65 -22.61
CA ASP A 111 -10.73 -13.37 -23.11
C ASP A 111 -11.02 -11.87 -23.30
N SER A 112 -10.05 -11.13 -23.87
CA SER A 112 -10.09 -9.67 -24.08
C SER A 112 -10.14 -8.82 -22.81
N VAL A 113 -9.89 -9.41 -21.64
CA VAL A 113 -9.74 -8.70 -20.37
C VAL A 113 -8.24 -8.58 -20.06
N PRO A 114 -7.69 -7.36 -19.90
CA PRO A 114 -6.30 -7.17 -19.53
C PRO A 114 -6.13 -7.33 -18.01
N TYR A 115 -5.26 -8.22 -17.57
CA TYR A 115 -4.91 -8.44 -16.17
C TYR A 115 -3.53 -7.86 -15.86
N THR A 116 -3.37 -7.28 -14.69
CA THR A 116 -2.07 -6.90 -14.12
C THR A 116 -1.70 -7.93 -13.07
N VAL A 117 -0.59 -8.62 -13.30
CA VAL A 117 0.03 -9.55 -12.35
C VAL A 117 1.22 -8.86 -11.72
N PHE A 118 1.17 -8.66 -10.41
CA PHE A 118 2.24 -8.11 -9.60
C PHE A 118 2.82 -9.21 -8.72
N ARG A 119 4.14 -9.36 -8.70
CA ARG A 119 4.87 -10.28 -7.82
C ARG A 119 5.83 -9.49 -6.94
N ARG A 120 5.77 -9.74 -5.63
CA ARG A 120 6.74 -9.27 -4.64
C ARG A 120 7.51 -10.44 -4.04
N ALA A 121 8.83 -10.42 -4.09
CA ALA A 121 9.71 -11.42 -3.49
C ALA A 121 10.55 -10.76 -2.38
N GLN A 122 10.57 -11.33 -1.17
CA GLN A 122 11.26 -10.75 -0.02
C GLN A 122 11.93 -11.82 0.83
N TRP A 123 13.16 -11.53 1.26
CA TRP A 123 13.87 -12.42 2.19
C TRP A 123 13.27 -12.32 3.59
N LEU A 124 12.97 -13.49 4.15
CA LEU A 124 12.65 -13.74 5.55
C LEU A 124 13.80 -14.55 6.17
N PRO A 125 14.94 -13.93 6.48
CA PRO A 125 15.97 -14.55 7.30
C PRO A 125 15.37 -14.91 8.67
N ALA A 126 15.47 -16.18 9.05
CA ALA A 126 14.86 -16.72 10.26
C ALA A 126 15.14 -15.89 11.52
N GLY A 127 14.11 -15.70 12.36
CA GLY A 127 14.17 -14.95 13.62
C GLY A 127 12.85 -15.01 14.39
N THR A 128 12.85 -14.55 15.65
CA THR A 128 11.68 -14.54 16.56
C THR A 128 10.79 -13.29 16.42
N GLY A 129 11.01 -12.46 15.39
CA GLY A 129 10.27 -11.22 15.13
C GLY A 129 9.16 -11.38 14.08
N GLN A 130 8.27 -10.38 13.99
CA GLN A 130 7.24 -10.32 12.93
C GLN A 130 7.85 -10.12 11.54
N SER A 131 9.03 -9.48 11.48
CA SER A 131 9.82 -9.33 10.26
C SER A 131 11.32 -9.39 10.52
N PRO A 132 12.16 -9.45 9.46
CA PRO A 132 13.62 -9.42 9.57
C PRO A 132 14.17 -8.18 10.30
N CYS A 133 13.39 -7.11 10.36
CA CYS A 133 13.77 -5.88 11.03
C CYS A 133 13.53 -5.93 12.55
N ASP A 134 12.70 -6.85 13.05
CA ASP A 134 12.22 -6.82 14.44
C ASP A 134 12.88 -7.88 15.36
N GLY A 135 13.47 -8.96 14.83
CA GLY A 135 14.05 -10.03 15.67
C GLY A 135 14.93 -11.05 14.93
N GLY A 136 15.93 -11.64 15.60
CA GLY A 136 16.91 -12.60 15.02
C GLY A 136 18.38 -12.13 15.07
N SER A 137 19.34 -13.06 14.99
CA SER A 137 20.79 -12.75 15.04
C SER A 137 21.64 -13.67 14.16
N GLY A 138 21.30 -14.95 14.08
CA GLY A 138 21.89 -15.92 13.14
C GLY A 138 20.88 -16.36 12.08
N VAL A 139 21.31 -16.42 10.83
CA VAL A 139 20.47 -16.85 9.71
C VAL A 139 20.92 -18.23 9.24
N THR A 140 20.27 -19.27 9.74
CA THR A 140 20.61 -20.66 9.37
C THR A 140 19.82 -21.15 8.15
N TYR A 141 18.54 -20.79 8.07
CA TYR A 141 17.63 -21.19 6.98
C TYR A 141 16.81 -19.98 6.55
N PRO A 142 17.35 -19.11 5.68
CA PRO A 142 16.56 -18.01 5.15
C PRO A 142 15.48 -18.55 4.22
N THR A 143 14.29 -17.97 4.29
CA THR A 143 13.17 -18.30 3.43
C THR A 143 12.86 -17.10 2.56
N LEU A 144 12.46 -17.32 1.31
CA LEU A 144 11.99 -16.27 0.42
C LEU A 144 10.45 -16.31 0.42
N ALA A 145 9.83 -15.23 0.88
CA ALA A 145 8.40 -15.04 0.73
C ALA A 145 8.11 -14.49 -0.67
N VAL A 146 7.15 -15.09 -1.36
CA VAL A 146 6.68 -14.63 -2.67
C VAL A 146 5.17 -14.42 -2.57
N ASN A 147 4.75 -13.16 -2.76
CA ASN A 147 3.36 -12.74 -2.87
C ASN A 147 3.06 -12.41 -4.33
N VAL A 148 1.95 -12.92 -4.84
CA VAL A 148 1.43 -12.57 -6.17
C VAL A 148 0.06 -11.98 -6.00
N LYS A 149 -0.16 -10.80 -6.60
CA LYS A 149 -1.42 -10.08 -6.62
C LYS A 149 -1.87 -9.86 -8.06
N VAL A 150 -3.13 -10.15 -8.35
CA VAL A 150 -3.73 -10.00 -9.68
C VAL A 150 -4.94 -9.07 -9.65
N THR A 151 -4.93 -8.08 -10.53
CA THR A 151 -6.01 -7.10 -10.70
C THR A 151 -6.46 -7.01 -12.16
N TRP A 152 -7.67 -6.55 -12.41
CA TRP A 152 -8.22 -6.32 -13.76
C TRP A 152 -9.13 -5.07 -13.77
N PRO A 153 -9.44 -4.50 -14.95
CA PRO A 153 -10.40 -3.40 -15.04
C PRO A 153 -11.78 -3.79 -14.53
N TYR A 154 -12.50 -2.82 -13.97
CA TYR A 154 -13.91 -2.97 -13.54
C TYR A 154 -14.14 -4.00 -12.42
N MET A 155 -13.15 -4.25 -11.56
CA MET A 155 -13.29 -5.07 -10.35
C MET A 155 -14.37 -4.57 -9.37
N GLY A 156 -14.75 -3.29 -9.44
CA GLY A 156 -15.68 -2.68 -8.50
C GLY A 156 -15.15 -2.76 -7.07
N GLN A 157 -15.92 -3.36 -6.16
CA GLN A 157 -15.55 -3.57 -4.75
C GLN A 157 -14.89 -4.94 -4.49
N VAL A 158 -14.59 -5.72 -5.54
CA VAL A 158 -13.91 -7.01 -5.40
C VAL A 158 -12.45 -6.78 -5.07
N LYS A 159 -11.94 -7.43 -4.02
CA LYS A 159 -10.51 -7.38 -3.67
C LYS A 159 -9.67 -8.10 -4.73
N PRO A 160 -8.41 -7.65 -4.96
CA PRO A 160 -7.44 -8.39 -5.75
C PRO A 160 -7.33 -9.86 -5.33
N ILE A 161 -7.01 -10.73 -6.29
CA ILE A 161 -6.67 -12.11 -5.97
C ILE A 161 -5.21 -12.14 -5.53
N GLU A 162 -4.96 -12.71 -4.36
CA GLU A 162 -3.63 -12.85 -3.78
C GLU A 162 -3.29 -14.32 -3.58
N SER A 163 -2.04 -14.69 -3.89
CA SER A 163 -1.51 -16.03 -3.68
C SER A 163 -0.09 -15.93 -3.13
N ASN A 164 0.17 -16.66 -2.04
CA ASN A 164 1.39 -16.56 -1.25
C ASN A 164 2.11 -17.90 -1.20
N THR A 165 3.44 -17.88 -1.22
CA THR A 165 4.27 -19.06 -0.95
C THR A 165 5.53 -18.67 -0.20
N LEU A 166 6.08 -19.64 0.53
CA LEU A 166 7.40 -19.57 1.14
C LEU A 166 8.32 -20.55 0.42
N LEU A 167 9.49 -20.10 -0.01
CA LEU A 167 10.48 -20.90 -0.72
C LEU A 167 11.76 -20.96 0.10
N THR A 168 12.16 -22.14 0.53
CA THR A 168 13.42 -22.32 1.28
C THR A 168 14.49 -22.83 0.33
N PRO A 169 15.65 -22.15 0.21
CA PRO A 169 16.73 -22.60 -0.66
C PRO A 169 17.20 -23.99 -0.23
N PRO A 170 17.58 -24.86 -1.17
CA PRO A 170 18.21 -26.13 -0.81
C PRO A 170 19.46 -25.89 0.03
N LYS A 171 19.79 -26.83 0.92
CA LYS A 171 20.96 -26.72 1.80
C LYS A 171 22.24 -26.50 0.98
N GLY A 172 23.03 -25.49 1.34
CA GLY A 172 24.30 -25.18 0.70
C GLY A 172 24.20 -24.38 -0.61
N VAL A 173 23.00 -24.00 -1.03
CA VAL A 173 22.77 -23.18 -2.24
C VAL A 173 23.08 -21.71 -2.01
N LEU A 174 22.70 -21.17 -0.85
CA LEU A 174 23.23 -19.89 -0.40
C LEU A 174 24.64 -20.10 0.14
N ALA A 175 25.55 -19.21 -0.24
CA ALA A 175 26.92 -19.26 0.26
C ALA A 175 26.88 -19.26 1.79
N SER A 176 27.73 -20.07 2.43
CA SER A 176 27.88 -20.05 3.89
C SER A 176 28.23 -18.65 4.42
N SER A 177 28.68 -17.73 3.56
CA SER A 177 28.99 -16.34 3.85
C SER A 177 27.88 -15.31 3.55
N THR A 178 26.75 -15.71 2.97
CA THR A 178 25.66 -14.76 2.66
C THR A 178 25.19 -14.08 3.94
N SER A 179 25.17 -12.76 3.92
CA SER A 179 24.72 -11.93 5.03
C SER A 179 23.45 -11.20 4.61
N PHE A 180 22.68 -10.69 5.56
CA PHE A 180 21.46 -9.95 5.29
C PHE A 180 21.55 -8.55 5.87
N VAL A 181 21.04 -7.57 5.13
CA VAL A 181 20.86 -6.21 5.64
C VAL A 181 19.38 -5.89 5.58
N ALA A 182 18.81 -5.57 6.74
CA ALA A 182 17.42 -5.19 6.88
C ALA A 182 17.30 -3.73 7.32
N VAL A 183 16.40 -3.00 6.68
CA VAL A 183 16.16 -1.58 6.90
C VAL A 183 14.70 -1.40 7.29
N LYS A 184 14.47 -0.95 8.52
CA LYS A 184 13.14 -0.53 9.01
C LYS A 184 12.94 0.94 8.70
N VAL A 185 11.82 1.28 8.09
CA VAL A 185 11.38 2.66 7.92
C VAL A 185 10.13 2.89 8.76
N LEU A 186 10.21 3.84 9.67
CA LEU A 186 9.12 4.23 10.56
C LEU A 186 8.62 5.62 10.18
N GLY A 187 7.30 5.77 10.23
CA GLY A 187 6.62 7.04 10.04
C GLY A 187 6.63 7.93 11.27
N SER A 188 6.04 9.11 11.11
CA SER A 188 5.74 10.04 12.21
C SER A 188 4.82 9.48 13.29
N ASN A 189 3.98 8.51 12.93
CA ASN A 189 3.11 7.77 13.85
C ASN A 189 3.80 6.58 14.54
N GLY A 190 5.10 6.35 14.28
CA GLY A 190 5.86 5.22 14.82
C GLY A 190 5.53 3.86 14.20
N LEU A 191 4.64 3.81 13.19
CA LEU A 191 4.33 2.58 12.45
C LEU A 191 5.25 2.43 11.24
N GLY A 192 5.36 1.19 10.74
CA GLY A 192 6.07 0.90 9.50
C GLY A 192 5.53 1.69 8.31
N LYS A 193 6.42 2.14 7.42
CA LYS A 193 6.05 2.80 6.16
C LYS A 193 6.30 1.86 5.00
N GLU A 194 5.22 1.44 4.35
CA GLU A 194 5.23 0.63 3.13
C GLU A 194 5.67 1.44 1.90
N ASP A 195 6.17 0.74 0.89
CA ASP A 195 6.49 1.25 -0.44
C ASP A 195 7.55 2.37 -0.45
N VAL A 196 8.46 2.34 0.53
CA VAL A 196 9.62 3.22 0.59
C VAL A 196 10.79 2.52 -0.10
N PRO A 197 11.35 3.10 -1.19
CA PRO A 197 12.56 2.60 -1.81
C PRO A 197 13.78 2.82 -0.92
N VAL A 198 14.60 1.80 -0.80
CA VAL A 198 15.83 1.71 -0.01
C VAL A 198 16.96 1.30 -0.94
N THR A 199 18.07 2.03 -0.90
CA THR A 199 19.30 1.65 -1.60
C THR A 199 20.35 1.25 -0.57
N ILE A 200 21.04 0.13 -0.79
CA ILE A 200 22.09 -0.39 0.09
C ILE A 200 23.34 -0.61 -0.76
N ALA A 201 24.38 0.18 -0.53
CA ALA A 201 25.64 0.13 -1.29
C ALA A 201 26.83 -0.22 -0.38
N GLY A 202 27.75 -1.06 -0.83
CA GLY A 202 28.93 -1.44 -0.05
C GLY A 202 29.88 -2.39 -0.79
N THR A 203 30.66 -3.15 -0.01
CA THR A 203 31.77 -4.01 -0.49
C THR A 203 31.36 -5.09 -1.51
N GLY A 204 30.06 -5.40 -1.62
CA GLY A 204 29.50 -6.37 -2.57
C GLY A 204 28.70 -5.77 -3.73
N GLY A 205 28.69 -4.44 -3.88
CA GLY A 205 27.90 -3.73 -4.89
C GLY A 205 26.71 -2.97 -4.31
N THR A 206 25.74 -2.66 -5.17
CA THR A 206 24.53 -1.91 -4.84
C THR A 206 23.31 -2.82 -4.95
N TYR A 207 22.49 -2.80 -3.92
CA TYR A 207 21.24 -3.53 -3.80
C TYR A 207 20.12 -2.52 -3.59
N THR A 208 18.92 -2.83 -4.07
CA THR A 208 17.74 -2.00 -3.84
C THR A 208 16.66 -2.85 -3.20
N ALA A 209 15.86 -2.24 -2.33
CA ALA A 209 14.66 -2.87 -1.80
C ALA A 209 13.53 -1.90 -1.51
N THR A 210 12.31 -2.42 -1.51
CA THR A 210 11.11 -1.67 -1.15
C THR A 210 10.58 -2.21 0.16
N THR A 211 10.19 -1.32 1.07
CA THR A 211 9.61 -1.72 2.36
C THR A 211 8.24 -2.38 2.19
N ALA A 212 7.99 -3.46 2.95
CA ALA A 212 6.68 -4.08 3.07
C ALA A 212 5.73 -3.28 3.98
N GLU A 213 4.51 -3.78 4.19
CA GLU A 213 3.48 -3.20 5.08
C GLU A 213 4.02 -2.87 6.49
N ASP A 214 4.90 -3.71 7.03
CA ASP A 214 5.51 -3.50 8.34
C ASP A 214 6.66 -2.47 8.33
N GLY A 215 6.97 -1.87 7.18
CA GLY A 215 8.08 -0.94 6.97
C GLY A 215 9.45 -1.59 6.84
N CYS A 216 9.55 -2.92 6.64
CA CYS A 216 10.83 -3.60 6.52
C CYS A 216 11.22 -3.87 5.06
N ALA A 217 12.47 -3.55 4.72
CA ALA A 217 13.11 -3.90 3.46
C ALA A 217 14.36 -4.73 3.74
N THR A 218 14.51 -5.91 3.12
CA THR A 218 15.65 -6.81 3.39
C THR A 218 16.31 -7.26 2.10
N VAL A 219 17.64 -7.19 2.07
CA VAL A 219 18.46 -7.69 0.96
C VAL A 219 19.45 -8.75 1.46
N ALA A 220 19.74 -9.71 0.60
CA ALA A 220 20.88 -10.62 0.77
C ALA A 220 22.12 -9.96 0.15
N VAL A 221 23.21 -9.87 0.91
CA VAL A 221 24.50 -9.36 0.46
C VAL A 221 25.52 -10.50 0.41
N ALA A 222 26.26 -10.58 -0.70
CA ALA A 222 27.15 -11.71 -0.98
C ALA A 222 28.45 -11.69 -0.14
N SER A 223 28.88 -10.50 0.26
CA SER A 223 30.14 -10.28 0.98
C SER A 223 29.87 -9.64 2.34
N SER A 224 30.53 -10.12 3.39
CA SER A 224 30.58 -9.38 4.65
C SER A 224 31.36 -8.08 4.45
N GLY A 225 30.94 -7.00 5.11
CA GLY A 225 31.58 -5.70 4.96
C GLY A 225 30.70 -4.56 5.47
N THR A 226 31.14 -3.34 5.24
CA THR A 226 30.36 -2.15 5.58
C THR A 226 29.46 -1.76 4.42
N TYR A 227 28.20 -1.54 4.72
CA TYR A 227 27.15 -1.14 3.81
C TYR A 227 26.53 0.18 4.27
N THR A 228 26.18 1.04 3.32
CA THR A 228 25.45 2.28 3.55
C THR A 228 24.06 2.11 3.00
N ALA A 229 23.04 2.22 3.85
CA ALA A 229 21.65 2.33 3.43
C ALA A 229 21.28 3.80 3.25
N SER A 230 20.50 4.12 2.22
CA SER A 230 19.97 5.45 1.96
C SER A 230 18.53 5.40 1.44
N LEU A 231 17.80 6.50 1.68
CA LEU A 231 16.43 6.72 1.22
C LEU A 231 16.39 7.97 0.33
N ASN A 232 15.48 8.03 -0.64
CA ASN A 232 15.40 9.14 -1.59
C ASN A 232 14.00 9.40 -2.18
N SER A 233 12.95 9.21 -1.40
CA SER A 233 11.59 9.52 -1.86
C SER A 233 11.36 11.03 -2.01
N SER A 234 10.83 11.44 -3.14
CA SER A 234 10.52 12.85 -3.40
C SER A 234 9.47 13.39 -2.44
N GLY A 235 9.75 14.54 -1.81
CA GLY A 235 8.85 15.18 -0.85
C GLY A 235 8.79 14.48 0.50
N TRP A 236 9.75 13.62 0.82
CA TRP A 236 9.90 12.99 2.13
C TRP A 236 11.14 13.53 2.84
N VAL A 237 11.12 13.47 4.16
CA VAL A 237 12.25 13.85 5.01
C VAL A 237 12.39 12.92 6.17
N ASP A 238 13.61 12.86 6.71
CA ASP A 238 13.84 12.25 8.01
C ASP A 238 13.45 13.18 9.16
N PHE A 239 13.64 12.67 10.36
CA PHE A 239 13.38 13.38 11.61
C PHE A 239 14.13 14.73 11.75
N TYR A 240 15.23 14.93 11.01
CA TYR A 240 16.04 16.15 11.00
C TYR A 240 15.71 17.09 9.82
N GLY A 241 14.78 16.68 8.95
CA GLY A 241 14.43 17.41 7.73
C GLY A 241 15.34 17.10 6.54
N ALA A 242 16.16 16.05 6.60
CA ALA A 242 17.01 15.63 5.50
C ALA A 242 16.19 14.81 4.48
N ALA A 243 16.21 15.22 3.22
CA ALA A 243 15.49 14.53 2.15
C ALA A 243 16.13 13.18 1.78
N ASN A 244 17.44 13.04 1.96
CA ASN A 244 18.22 11.86 1.57
C ASN A 244 19.05 11.32 2.73
N PRO A 245 18.42 10.81 3.81
CA PRO A 245 19.16 10.29 4.95
C PRO A 245 19.96 9.04 4.56
N SER A 246 21.10 8.83 5.22
CA SER A 246 21.89 7.61 5.08
C SER A 246 22.47 7.15 6.42
N LYS A 247 22.65 5.83 6.56
CA LYS A 247 23.23 5.18 7.75
C LYS A 247 24.10 4.01 7.32
N THR A 248 25.20 3.79 8.03
CA THR A 248 26.12 2.68 7.80
C THR A 248 25.85 1.51 8.75
N VAL A 249 26.07 0.30 8.27
CA VAL A 249 26.02 -0.92 9.07
C VAL A 249 27.06 -1.93 8.58
N THR A 250 27.60 -2.73 9.49
CA THR A 250 28.48 -3.84 9.13
C THR A 250 27.67 -5.12 9.01
N ALA A 251 27.71 -5.75 7.83
CA ALA A 251 27.15 -7.08 7.59
C ALA A 251 28.20 -8.14 7.91
N SER A 252 27.92 -8.99 8.89
CA SER A 252 28.77 -10.13 9.22
C SER A 252 28.25 -11.41 8.55
N SER A 253 29.17 -12.29 8.16
CA SER A 253 28.86 -13.59 7.55
C SER A 253 27.73 -14.31 8.27
N SER A 254 26.76 -14.83 7.51
CA SER A 254 25.65 -15.67 8.02
C SER A 254 24.78 -14.99 9.09
N SER A 255 24.81 -13.66 9.16
CA SER A 255 24.05 -12.86 10.11
C SER A 255 23.11 -11.90 9.42
N ILE A 256 22.24 -11.28 10.20
CA ILE A 256 21.40 -10.17 9.79
C ILE A 256 21.81 -8.90 10.53
N SER A 257 22.10 -7.86 9.76
CA SER A 257 22.39 -6.52 10.27
C SER A 257 21.21 -5.60 10.01
N ARG A 258 20.98 -4.66 10.94
CA ARG A 258 19.74 -3.86 10.95
C ARG A 258 20.00 -2.38 11.06
N LEU A 259 19.16 -1.62 10.37
CA LEU A 259 19.09 -0.17 10.45
C LEU A 259 17.65 0.27 10.61
N THR A 260 17.45 1.40 11.27
CA THR A 260 16.14 2.05 11.38
C THR A 260 16.24 3.48 10.90
N PHE A 261 15.29 3.90 10.07
CA PHE A 261 15.08 5.28 9.66
C PHE A 261 13.71 5.74 10.14
N ASN A 262 13.65 7.01 10.57
CA ASN A 262 12.40 7.74 10.67
C ASN A 262 12.30 8.54 9.37
N TYR A 263 11.33 8.21 8.51
CA TYR A 263 11.20 8.82 7.18
C TYR A 263 9.73 8.89 6.77
N ASP A 264 9.23 10.07 6.45
CA ASP A 264 7.81 10.31 6.15
C ASP A 264 7.66 11.48 5.17
N ARG A 265 6.45 11.66 4.63
CA ARG A 265 6.12 12.83 3.79
C ARG A 265 6.40 14.12 4.56
N ALA A 266 7.08 15.04 3.90
CA ALA A 266 7.49 16.29 4.51
C ALA A 266 6.27 17.18 4.78
N ALA A 267 6.21 17.69 6.00
CA ALA A 267 5.33 18.75 6.40
C ALA A 267 5.78 20.08 5.76
N ARG A 268 4.81 20.93 5.43
CA ARG A 268 5.04 22.29 4.94
C ARG A 268 4.55 23.33 5.95
N LEU A 269 5.36 24.35 6.19
CA LEU A 269 5.01 25.46 7.06
C LEU A 269 5.15 26.76 6.29
N GLN A 270 4.05 27.50 6.15
CA GLN A 270 4.03 28.85 5.62
C GLN A 270 3.95 29.81 6.78
N LEU A 271 4.83 30.80 6.80
CA LEU A 271 4.93 31.74 7.90
C LEU A 271 5.13 33.15 7.40
N SER A 272 4.54 34.08 8.14
CA SER A 272 4.64 35.51 7.96
C SER A 272 4.84 36.14 9.33
N LEU A 273 5.93 36.87 9.47
CA LEU A 273 6.25 37.63 10.66
C LEU A 273 5.40 38.88 10.70
N THR A 274 4.81 39.13 11.86
CA THR A 274 3.98 40.30 12.11
C THR A 274 4.51 41.06 13.31
N THR A 275 4.22 42.35 13.34
CA THR A 275 4.50 43.28 14.44
C THR A 275 3.19 43.86 14.94
N ALA A 276 3.21 44.44 16.15
CA ALA A 276 2.07 45.19 16.64
C ALA A 276 1.73 46.35 15.69
N ALA A 277 0.45 46.75 15.65
CA ALA A 277 -0.01 47.84 14.80
C ALA A 277 0.82 49.12 15.04
N GLY A 278 1.24 49.76 13.95
CA GLY A 278 2.08 50.97 14.00
C GLY A 278 3.59 50.72 14.05
N TYR A 279 4.04 49.46 14.13
CA TYR A 279 5.46 49.11 14.11
C TYR A 279 5.84 48.39 12.81
N ALA A 280 6.97 48.76 12.21
CA ALA A 280 7.52 48.04 11.07
C ALA A 280 8.29 46.78 11.52
N LEU A 281 8.33 45.75 10.67
CA LEU A 281 9.14 44.56 10.92
C LEU A 281 10.63 44.93 10.96
N PRO A 282 11.41 44.44 11.95
CA PRO A 282 12.84 44.69 11.99
C PRO A 282 13.55 44.14 10.74
N THR A 283 14.36 44.97 10.08
CA THR A 283 15.03 44.64 8.81
C THR A 283 16.16 43.60 8.93
N GLY A 284 16.63 43.33 10.16
CA GLY A 284 17.66 42.34 10.46
C GLY A 284 17.13 40.98 10.91
N LEU A 285 15.81 40.81 11.06
CA LEU A 285 15.23 39.56 11.53
C LEU A 285 15.22 38.53 10.40
N ARG A 286 16.15 37.57 10.48
CA ARG A 286 16.36 36.55 9.45
C ARG A 286 16.09 35.12 9.91
N SER A 287 15.95 34.91 11.20
CA SER A 287 15.79 33.57 11.75
C SER A 287 14.48 33.42 12.51
N ILE A 288 13.96 32.21 12.47
CA ILE A 288 12.96 31.71 13.40
C ILE A 288 13.53 30.52 14.14
N THR A 289 12.94 30.22 15.29
CA THR A 289 13.16 28.96 15.99
C THR A 289 11.88 28.14 15.98
N LEU A 290 12.02 26.89 15.56
CA LEU A 290 11.01 25.85 15.66
C LEU A 290 11.26 25.08 16.96
N GLY A 291 10.22 24.82 17.74
CA GLY A 291 10.28 24.04 18.96
C GLY A 291 9.33 22.84 18.90
N ASN A 292 9.86 21.66 19.20
CA ASN A 292 9.13 20.42 19.38
C ASN A 292 10.05 19.48 20.20
N THR A 293 9.52 18.80 21.22
CA THR A 293 10.33 17.96 22.12
C THR A 293 11.01 16.78 21.42
N GLY A 294 10.50 16.38 20.26
CA GLY A 294 11.13 15.43 19.39
C GLY A 294 12.45 15.92 18.84
N LEU A 295 12.57 17.19 18.42
CA LEU A 295 13.78 17.72 17.77
C LEU A 295 15.03 17.49 18.64
N GLN A 296 16.01 16.76 18.12
CA GLN A 296 17.25 16.49 18.85
C GLN A 296 18.37 17.46 18.41
N PRO A 297 19.30 17.82 19.32
CA PRO A 297 19.38 17.39 20.72
C PRO A 297 18.61 18.30 21.71
N SER A 298 18.17 19.50 21.29
CA SER A 298 17.74 20.55 22.22
C SER A 298 16.23 20.85 22.23
N GLY A 299 15.42 20.07 21.53
CA GLY A 299 13.98 20.35 21.35
C GLY A 299 13.69 21.53 20.43
N THR A 300 14.71 22.09 19.78
CA THR A 300 14.59 23.29 18.94
C THR A 300 15.45 23.23 17.69
N GLN A 301 15.01 23.86 16.61
CA GLN A 301 15.78 24.01 15.37
C GLN A 301 15.64 25.44 14.84
N ILE A 302 16.78 26.08 14.56
CA ILE A 302 16.81 27.41 13.95
C ILE A 302 16.69 27.26 12.42
N LYS A 303 15.87 28.11 11.80
CA LYS A 303 15.72 28.20 10.35
C LYS A 303 15.95 29.64 9.89
N ASP A 304 16.81 29.81 8.88
CA ASP A 304 16.91 31.09 8.15
C ASP A 304 15.72 31.21 7.20
N ILE A 305 15.03 32.33 7.28
CA ILE A 305 13.85 32.68 6.48
C ILE A 305 14.13 33.86 5.53
N GLY A 306 15.39 34.31 5.44
CA GLY A 306 15.78 35.45 4.63
C GLY A 306 15.28 36.79 5.21
N THR A 307 15.21 37.82 4.36
CA THR A 307 14.90 39.20 4.76
C THR A 307 13.46 39.62 4.45
N GLY A 308 12.63 38.72 3.92
CA GLY A 308 11.31 39.04 3.37
C GLY A 308 10.16 39.04 4.37
N GLY A 309 10.42 38.79 5.65
CA GLY A 309 9.37 38.68 6.68
C GLY A 309 8.39 37.52 6.47
N SER A 310 8.55 36.72 5.42
CA SER A 310 7.74 35.55 5.12
C SER A 310 8.60 34.45 4.50
N ALA A 311 8.28 33.20 4.79
CA ALA A 311 8.97 32.05 4.22
C ALA A 311 8.07 30.83 4.18
N THR A 312 8.44 29.89 3.30
CA THR A 312 7.86 28.55 3.25
C THR A 312 8.96 27.54 3.53
N ILE A 313 8.73 26.68 4.52
CA ILE A 313 9.63 25.59 4.87
C ILE A 313 8.96 24.30 4.43
N THR A 314 9.61 23.54 3.56
CA THR A 314 9.05 22.33 2.92
C THR A 314 9.69 21.03 3.38
N THR A 315 10.66 21.11 4.29
CA THR A 315 11.49 19.98 4.73
C THR A 315 11.31 19.67 6.21
N LEU A 316 10.08 19.77 6.72
CA LEU A 316 9.78 19.51 8.13
C LEU A 316 9.33 18.07 8.34
N TRP A 317 9.77 17.48 9.46
CA TRP A 317 9.20 16.23 9.94
C TRP A 317 7.76 16.46 10.41
N PRO A 318 6.78 15.64 10.01
CA PRO A 318 5.38 15.85 10.38
C PRO A 318 5.12 15.36 11.82
N PHE A 319 5.59 16.09 12.82
CA PHE A 319 5.28 15.81 14.22
C PHE A 319 3.77 15.90 14.48
N SER A 320 3.22 14.89 15.15
CA SER A 320 1.78 14.83 15.47
C SER A 320 1.32 15.93 16.43
N ASP A 321 2.22 16.39 17.31
CA ASP A 321 2.03 17.52 18.22
C ASP A 321 2.43 18.88 17.61
N GLY A 322 2.93 18.89 16.37
CA GLY A 322 3.22 20.10 15.61
C GLY A 322 4.45 20.88 16.06
N TYR A 323 4.61 22.10 15.57
CA TYR A 323 5.74 22.97 15.91
C TYR A 323 5.27 24.22 16.66
N THR A 324 5.89 24.50 17.80
CA THR A 324 5.89 25.87 18.36
C THR A 324 6.90 26.72 17.58
N ILE A 325 6.58 27.98 17.31
CA ILE A 325 7.39 28.83 16.43
C ILE A 325 7.52 30.22 17.07
N TRP A 326 8.73 30.77 17.04
CA TRP A 326 8.97 32.16 17.44
C TRP A 326 10.08 32.79 16.60
N ALA A 327 10.09 34.13 16.59
CA ALA A 327 11.09 34.91 15.88
C ALA A 327 12.44 34.89 16.61
N GLY A 328 13.54 34.90 15.85
CA GLY A 328 14.90 34.94 16.37
C GLY A 328 15.48 33.55 16.65
N SER A 329 16.76 33.55 17.03
CA SER A 329 17.58 32.35 17.21
C SER A 329 18.36 32.31 18.53
N CYS A 330 18.19 33.31 19.41
CA CYS A 330 18.88 33.34 20.70
C CYS A 330 17.94 32.83 21.81
N GLY A 331 18.49 32.32 22.91
CA GLY A 331 17.67 31.82 24.02
C GLY A 331 16.73 32.87 24.62
N GLN A 332 17.10 34.15 24.55
CA GLN A 332 16.26 35.26 25.02
C GLN A 332 15.07 35.56 24.09
N SER A 333 15.10 35.10 22.84
CA SER A 333 13.97 35.28 21.92
C SER A 333 12.86 34.25 22.12
N ASP A 334 13.09 33.23 22.95
CA ASP A 334 12.06 32.28 23.36
C ASP A 334 11.05 32.95 24.31
N PRO A 335 9.75 33.04 23.94
CA PRO A 335 8.73 33.64 24.78
C PRO A 335 8.66 33.01 26.18
N ALA A 336 8.93 31.71 26.32
CA ALA A 336 8.94 31.04 27.62
C ALA A 336 10.13 31.47 28.49
N ALA A 337 11.31 31.63 27.90
CA ALA A 337 12.50 32.11 28.61
C ALA A 337 12.37 33.58 29.04
N ALA A 338 11.61 34.38 28.29
CA ALA A 338 11.28 35.76 28.62
C ALA A 338 10.15 35.92 29.65
N GLY A 339 9.62 34.82 30.22
CA GLY A 339 8.55 34.83 31.21
C GLY A 339 7.12 34.91 30.65
N GLY A 340 6.96 34.77 29.33
CA GLY A 340 5.68 34.66 28.64
C GLY A 340 5.31 33.21 28.29
N SER A 341 4.29 33.05 27.43
CA SER A 341 3.88 31.74 26.89
C SER A 341 4.24 31.64 25.41
N ARG A 342 4.72 30.47 24.98
CA ARG A 342 4.82 30.15 23.55
C ARG A 342 3.42 30.05 22.94
N ALA A 343 3.30 30.42 21.67
CA ALA A 343 2.08 30.18 20.92
C ALA A 343 1.80 28.67 20.80
N SER A 344 0.53 28.30 20.66
CA SER A 344 0.12 26.91 20.43
C SER A 344 0.86 26.32 19.24
N ALA A 345 1.24 25.04 19.37
CA ALA A 345 1.91 24.33 18.30
C ALA A 345 1.02 24.24 17.05
N VAL A 346 1.61 24.51 15.89
CA VAL A 346 0.96 24.33 14.60
C VAL A 346 1.16 22.88 14.18
N VAL A 347 0.10 22.09 14.23
CA VAL A 347 0.09 20.74 13.65
C VAL A 347 0.09 20.89 12.14
N VAL A 348 1.13 20.36 11.51
CA VAL A 348 1.23 20.37 10.05
C VAL A 348 0.70 19.04 9.55
N PRO A 349 -0.49 18.97 8.95
CA PRO A 349 -1.03 17.72 8.44
C PRO A 349 -0.12 17.19 7.31
N SER A 350 0.17 15.89 7.39
CA SER A 350 0.89 15.10 6.37
C SER A 350 0.01 14.75 5.19
#